data_AF-A0A960FZ02-F1
#
_entry.id   AF-A0A960FZ02-F1
#
_cell.length_a   1.000
_cell.length_b   1.000
_cell.length_c   1.000
_cell.angle_alpha   90.00
_cell.angle_beta   90.00
_cell.angle_gamma   90.00
#
_symmetry.space_group_name_H-M   'P 1'
#
loop_
_entity.id
_entity.type
_entity.pdbx_description
1 polymer ?
#
loop_
_entity_poly.entity_id
_entity_poly.type
_entity_poly.pdbx_seq_one_letter_code
_entity_poly.pdbx_strand_id
1 'polypeptide(L)'
;MAERRLSPADAAWLYSEWEKNNQTVSSLMWLDREIDPDLFTQIVQERIVDKYPTFSQRLRPSRNPLYLPHWEDDPEFDITNHIEVLILETGTKEELAELVSAQRSQLLDRERPLWKMYVIQNYRGGTTAVHSRIQHSIADGWALVRLVLSLCDETETVDRPTTVDKPRRRKRDLVGKATKPVVDIVRSPIDFVQETLSVALHPKRFIEFGTDVLGVAEDTTEASKNAVEFLFAPRPGKTILHGEVSGEKKVDWIEPVDLQPIKDIGRATGTTINDVLLAVLTNSLRKYLVEKDGLTVDDLFTAVPVSLRRPDADLPRTLGN
;
A
#
# COMPACT_ATOMS: atom_id res chain seq x y z
N MET A 1 10.30 1.53 -29.27
CA MET A 1 9.47 2.38 -28.40
C MET A 1 10.34 2.88 -27.26
N ALA A 2 10.02 4.00 -26.61
CA ALA A 2 10.89 4.57 -25.57
C ALA A 2 10.83 3.72 -24.29
N GLU A 3 11.94 3.11 -23.88
CA GLU A 3 12.08 2.43 -22.59
C GLU A 3 11.79 3.41 -21.46
N ARG A 4 10.69 3.20 -20.72
CA ARG A 4 10.34 4.03 -19.57
C ARG A 4 10.98 3.45 -18.32
N ARG A 5 11.98 4.14 -17.77
CA ARG A 5 12.62 3.75 -16.52
C ARG A 5 11.65 3.82 -15.35
N LEU A 6 11.81 2.89 -14.42
CA LEU A 6 11.08 2.85 -13.17
C LEU A 6 11.54 4.01 -12.27
N SER A 7 10.62 4.62 -11.53
CA SER A 7 11.00 5.64 -10.55
C SER A 7 11.77 5.00 -9.39
N PRO A 8 12.60 5.76 -8.64
CA PRO A 8 13.26 5.24 -7.45
C PRO A 8 12.29 4.69 -6.40
N ALA A 9 11.12 5.33 -6.26
CA ALA A 9 10.07 4.91 -5.34
C ALA A 9 9.48 3.55 -5.73
N ASP A 10 9.12 3.40 -7.00
CA ASP A 10 8.58 2.16 -7.57
C ASP A 10 9.62 1.02 -7.52
N ALA A 11 10.89 1.33 -7.75
CA ALA A 11 11.98 0.37 -7.66
C ALA A 11 12.20 -0.11 -6.21
N ALA A 12 12.05 0.77 -5.22
CA ALA A 12 12.15 0.39 -3.81
C ALA A 12 11.09 -0.67 -3.44
N TRP A 13 9.85 -0.48 -3.89
CA TRP A 13 8.80 -1.49 -3.71
C TRP A 13 9.16 -2.80 -4.41
N LEU A 14 9.56 -2.77 -5.68
CA LEU A 14 9.96 -3.96 -6.42
C LEU A 14 11.11 -4.73 -5.76
N TYR A 15 12.12 -4.03 -5.25
CA TYR A 15 13.28 -4.66 -4.60
C TYR A 15 13.02 -5.12 -3.17
N SER A 16 12.05 -4.52 -2.48
CA SER A 16 11.61 -5.02 -1.17
C SER A 16 10.80 -6.32 -1.26
N GLU A 17 10.37 -6.69 -2.47
CA GLU A 17 9.60 -7.91 -2.71
C GLU A 17 10.48 -9.16 -2.79
N TRP A 18 10.10 -10.17 -2.00
CA TRP A 18 10.68 -11.51 -2.02
C TRP A 18 9.63 -12.53 -1.54
N GLU A 19 9.97 -13.82 -1.54
CA GLU A 19 9.05 -14.94 -1.29
C GLU A 19 8.16 -14.76 -0.05
N LYS A 20 8.71 -14.19 1.04
CA LYS A 20 7.95 -13.98 2.29
C LYS A 20 7.49 -12.54 2.53
N ASN A 21 7.75 -11.63 1.58
CA ASN A 21 7.33 -10.23 1.64
C ASN A 21 6.80 -9.79 0.28
N ASN A 22 5.60 -10.25 -0.06
CA ASN A 22 4.97 -9.91 -1.32
C ASN A 22 4.48 -8.44 -1.33
N GLN A 23 4.90 -7.66 -2.32
CA GLN A 23 4.54 -6.23 -2.51
C GLN A 23 3.40 -6.06 -3.52
N THR A 24 2.45 -7.00 -3.49
CA THR A 24 1.19 -6.91 -4.23
C THR A 24 0.13 -6.26 -3.37
N VAL A 25 -0.56 -5.26 -3.93
CA VAL A 25 -1.77 -4.69 -3.37
C VAL A 25 -2.98 -5.50 -3.87
N SER A 26 -3.87 -5.85 -2.94
CA SER A 26 -5.07 -6.63 -3.23
C SER A 26 -6.33 -5.82 -3.02
N SER A 27 -7.29 -5.96 -3.92
CA SER A 27 -8.66 -5.48 -3.75
C SER A 27 -9.64 -6.64 -3.92
N LEU A 28 -10.71 -6.65 -3.12
CA LEU A 28 -11.81 -7.59 -3.28
C LEU A 28 -13.11 -6.80 -3.43
N MET A 29 -13.88 -7.14 -4.46
CA MET A 29 -15.25 -6.67 -4.65
C MET A 29 -16.15 -7.89 -4.68
N TRP A 30 -17.29 -7.87 -4.02
CA TRP A 30 -18.36 -8.84 -4.28
C TRP A 30 -19.54 -8.09 -4.88
N LEU A 31 -20.20 -8.74 -5.82
CA LEU A 31 -21.27 -8.18 -6.61
C LEU A 31 -22.60 -8.81 -6.19
N ASP A 32 -23.70 -8.12 -6.46
CA ASP A 32 -25.04 -8.61 -6.12
C ASP A 32 -25.54 -9.69 -7.10
N ARG A 33 -24.78 -9.97 -8.16
CA ARG A 33 -25.14 -10.89 -9.26
C ARG A 33 -23.92 -11.63 -9.77
N GLU A 34 -24.18 -12.72 -10.48
CA GLU A 34 -23.19 -13.35 -11.34
C GLU A 34 -22.85 -12.43 -12.51
N ILE A 35 -21.57 -12.41 -12.91
CA ILE A 35 -21.12 -11.70 -14.11
C ILE A 35 -20.55 -12.70 -15.13
N ASP A 36 -20.69 -12.35 -16.40
CA ASP A 36 -20.04 -13.04 -17.51
C ASP A 36 -18.52 -12.73 -17.50
N PRO A 37 -17.65 -13.75 -17.33
CA PRO A 37 -16.20 -13.55 -17.35
C PRO A 37 -15.66 -12.97 -18.67
N ASP A 38 -16.29 -13.25 -19.80
CA ASP A 38 -15.86 -12.75 -21.10
C ASP A 38 -16.15 -11.25 -21.20
N LEU A 39 -17.33 -10.82 -20.75
CA LEU A 39 -17.68 -9.41 -20.64
C LEU A 39 -16.76 -8.68 -19.65
N PHE A 40 -16.46 -9.28 -18.50
CA PHE A 40 -15.51 -8.70 -17.54
C PHE A 40 -14.13 -8.50 -18.16
N THR A 41 -13.66 -9.49 -18.93
CA THR A 41 -12.39 -9.42 -19.65
C THR A 41 -12.37 -8.28 -20.66
N GLN A 42 -13.45 -8.09 -21.43
CA GLN A 42 -13.59 -6.96 -22.35
C GLN A 42 -13.54 -5.61 -21.63
N ILE A 43 -14.26 -5.47 -20.51
CA ILE A 43 -14.25 -4.24 -19.70
C ILE A 43 -12.85 -3.92 -19.18
N VAL A 44 -12.10 -4.93 -18.70
CA VAL A 44 -10.73 -4.75 -18.23
C VAL A 44 -9.80 -4.34 -19.38
N GLN A 45 -9.96 -4.95 -20.56
CA GLN A 45 -9.20 -4.57 -21.76
C GLN A 45 -9.41 -3.09 -22.09
N GLU A 46 -10.67 -2.67 -22.26
CA GLU A 46 -11.01 -1.32 -22.70
C GLU A 46 -10.67 -0.25 -21.66
N ARG A 47 -10.97 -0.50 -20.38
CA ARG A 47 -10.90 0.53 -19.33
C ARG A 47 -9.54 0.60 -18.63
N ILE A 48 -8.80 -0.50 -18.62
CA ILE A 48 -7.50 -0.60 -17.94
C ILE A 48 -6.38 -0.75 -18.96
N VAL A 49 -6.36 -1.84 -19.74
CA VAL A 49 -5.20 -2.18 -20.57
C VAL A 49 -4.97 -1.15 -21.68
N ASP A 50 -6.01 -0.80 -22.44
CA ASP A 50 -5.91 0.16 -23.55
C ASP A 50 -5.59 1.58 -23.07
N LYS A 51 -6.01 1.91 -21.84
CA LYS A 51 -5.83 3.23 -21.25
C LYS A 51 -4.46 3.40 -20.61
N TYR A 52 -3.93 2.36 -19.96
CA TYR A 52 -2.71 2.42 -19.17
C TYR A 52 -1.68 1.38 -19.68
N PRO A 53 -0.67 1.81 -20.47
CA PRO A 53 0.31 0.91 -21.08
C PRO A 53 1.03 -0.02 -20.10
N THR A 54 1.15 0.37 -18.83
CA THR A 54 1.79 -0.44 -17.77
C THR A 54 1.13 -1.82 -17.59
N PHE A 55 -0.14 -1.97 -17.96
CA PHE A 55 -0.86 -3.25 -17.86
C PHE A 55 -0.55 -4.23 -19.00
N SER A 56 0.06 -3.77 -20.09
CA SER A 56 0.61 -4.61 -21.17
C SER A 56 2.14 -4.57 -21.22
N GLN A 57 2.78 -4.08 -20.16
CA GLN A 57 4.23 -3.96 -20.04
C GLN A 57 4.75 -4.82 -18.90
N ARG A 58 5.93 -5.40 -19.10
CA ARG A 58 6.69 -6.15 -18.08
C ARG A 58 7.88 -5.34 -17.59
N LEU A 59 8.36 -5.66 -16.39
CA LEU A 59 9.55 -5.04 -15.82
C LEU A 59 10.80 -5.82 -16.20
N ARG A 60 11.74 -5.14 -16.85
CA ARG A 60 13.05 -5.73 -17.20
C ARG A 60 14.18 -5.11 -16.37
N PRO A 61 15.10 -5.94 -15.86
CA PRO A 61 16.32 -5.43 -15.27
C PRO A 61 17.13 -4.70 -16.34
N SER A 62 17.78 -3.60 -15.94
CA SER A 62 18.69 -2.90 -16.84
C SER A 62 19.95 -3.72 -17.10
N ARG A 63 20.48 -3.68 -18.32
CA ARG A 63 21.77 -4.31 -18.68
C ARG A 63 22.94 -3.70 -17.90
N ASN A 64 22.83 -2.43 -17.52
CA ASN A 64 23.77 -1.77 -16.63
C ASN A 64 23.22 -1.86 -15.18
N PRO A 65 23.96 -2.47 -14.25
CA PRO A 65 23.51 -2.63 -12.86
C PRO A 65 23.38 -1.31 -12.09
N LEU A 66 23.92 -0.20 -12.62
CA LEU A 66 23.74 1.14 -12.03
C LEU A 66 22.41 1.80 -12.41
N TYR A 67 21.65 1.21 -13.35
CA TYR A 67 20.34 1.73 -13.74
C TYR A 67 19.22 0.92 -13.13
N LEU A 68 18.16 1.64 -12.75
CA LEU A 68 16.91 1.04 -12.30
C LEU A 68 16.26 0.20 -13.42
N PRO A 69 15.36 -0.72 -13.08
CA PRO A 69 14.58 -1.47 -14.07
C PRO A 69 13.77 -0.53 -14.95
N HIS A 70 13.30 -1.04 -16.08
CA HIS A 70 12.46 -0.27 -16.99
C HIS A 70 11.27 -1.10 -17.46
N TRP A 71 10.22 -0.41 -17.85
CA TRP A 71 9.06 -0.99 -18.50
C TRP A 71 9.36 -1.26 -19.97
N GLU A 72 9.04 -2.46 -20.42
CA GLU A 72 9.10 -2.92 -21.81
C GLU A 72 7.73 -3.48 -22.18
N ASP A 73 7.24 -3.19 -23.40
CA ASP A 73 6.02 -3.82 -23.91
C ASP A 73 6.21 -5.33 -23.95
N ASP A 74 5.22 -6.08 -23.46
CA ASP A 74 5.25 -7.53 -23.56
C ASP A 74 4.77 -7.95 -24.96
N PRO A 75 5.63 -8.51 -25.82
CA PRO A 75 5.27 -8.87 -27.19
C PRO A 75 4.27 -10.04 -27.25
N GLU A 76 4.17 -10.83 -26.18
CA GLU A 76 3.25 -11.96 -26.05
C GLU A 76 2.08 -11.63 -25.11
N PHE A 77 1.82 -10.34 -24.87
CA PHE A 77 0.74 -9.91 -23.99
C PHE A 77 -0.61 -10.46 -24.48
N ASP A 78 -1.28 -11.18 -23.59
CA ASP A 78 -2.65 -11.65 -23.76
C ASP A 78 -3.36 -11.54 -22.41
N ILE A 79 -4.42 -10.73 -22.37
CA ILE A 79 -5.21 -10.45 -21.17
C ILE A 79 -5.80 -11.71 -20.53
N THR A 80 -6.07 -12.76 -21.31
CA THR A 80 -6.64 -14.02 -20.80
C THR A 80 -5.68 -14.73 -19.86
N ASN A 81 -4.37 -14.46 -19.94
CA ASN A 81 -3.38 -14.95 -18.98
C ASN A 81 -3.46 -14.25 -17.61
N HIS A 82 -4.11 -13.09 -17.55
CA HIS A 82 -4.20 -12.24 -16.36
C HIS A 82 -5.57 -12.30 -15.69
N ILE A 83 -6.58 -12.92 -16.31
CA ILE A 83 -7.92 -13.08 -15.76
C ILE A 83 -8.21 -14.57 -15.60
N GLU A 84 -8.40 -15.00 -14.36
CA GLU A 84 -8.66 -16.40 -14.03
C GLU A 84 -10.07 -16.56 -13.45
N VAL A 85 -10.83 -17.53 -13.96
CA VAL A 85 -12.15 -17.86 -13.42
C VAL A 85 -12.00 -18.97 -12.40
N LEU A 86 -12.49 -18.72 -11.19
CA LEU A 86 -12.52 -19.68 -10.09
C LEU A 86 -13.97 -19.87 -9.65
N ILE A 87 -14.30 -21.07 -9.17
CA ILE A 87 -15.64 -21.39 -8.69
C ILE A 87 -15.50 -21.90 -7.26
N LEU A 88 -16.20 -21.27 -6.32
CA LEU A 88 -16.28 -21.74 -4.94
C LEU A 88 -17.13 -23.01 -4.87
N GLU A 89 -16.73 -23.98 -4.06
CA GLU A 89 -17.48 -25.22 -3.82
C GLU A 89 -18.69 -24.97 -2.93
N THR A 90 -18.50 -24.26 -1.83
CA THR A 90 -19.54 -23.99 -0.81
C THR A 90 -20.12 -22.59 -0.92
N GLY A 91 -19.36 -21.64 -1.48
CA GLY A 91 -19.79 -20.25 -1.64
C GLY A 91 -19.80 -19.43 -0.36
N THR A 92 -19.11 -19.91 0.68
CA THR A 92 -19.07 -19.31 2.02
C THR A 92 -18.06 -18.16 2.12
N LYS A 93 -18.16 -17.33 3.18
CA LYS A 93 -17.21 -16.24 3.40
C LYS A 93 -15.83 -16.77 3.75
N GLU A 94 -15.79 -17.88 4.47
CA GLU A 94 -14.61 -18.57 4.97
C GLU A 94 -13.83 -19.16 3.79
N GLU A 95 -14.50 -19.87 2.89
CA GLU A 95 -13.88 -20.40 1.67
C GLU A 95 -13.31 -19.29 0.78
N LEU A 96 -14.05 -18.18 0.62
CA LEU A 96 -13.54 -17.02 -0.12
C LEU A 96 -12.30 -16.42 0.58
N ALA A 97 -12.29 -16.34 1.91
CA ALA A 97 -11.16 -15.84 2.67
C ALA A 97 -9.92 -16.73 2.51
N GLU A 98 -10.09 -18.06 2.54
CA GLU A 98 -9.03 -19.03 2.31
C GLU A 98 -8.45 -18.92 0.89
N LEU A 99 -9.30 -18.85 -0.12
CA LEU A 99 -8.90 -18.65 -1.51
C LEU A 99 -8.10 -17.36 -1.68
N VAL A 100 -8.62 -16.23 -1.18
CA VAL A 100 -7.93 -14.94 -1.27
C VAL A 100 -6.61 -14.97 -0.50
N SER A 101 -6.56 -15.62 0.66
CA SER A 101 -5.34 -15.81 1.47
C SER A 101 -4.26 -16.56 0.70
N ALA A 102 -4.63 -17.68 0.06
CA ALA A 102 -3.73 -18.47 -0.78
C ALA A 102 -3.17 -17.63 -1.92
N GLN A 103 -4.03 -16.89 -2.64
CA GLN A 103 -3.59 -16.03 -3.73
C GLN A 103 -2.68 -14.88 -3.25
N ARG A 104 -2.99 -14.24 -2.13
CA ARG A 104 -2.17 -13.15 -1.56
C ARG A 104 -0.77 -13.61 -1.14
N SER A 105 -0.61 -14.89 -0.83
CA SER A 105 0.66 -15.47 -0.38
C SER A 105 1.61 -15.80 -1.54
N GLN A 106 1.13 -15.83 -2.79
CA GLN A 106 1.95 -16.14 -3.97
C GLN A 106 2.59 -14.90 -4.59
N LEU A 107 3.79 -15.00 -5.15
CA LEU A 107 4.36 -13.92 -5.98
C LEU A 107 3.71 -13.89 -7.38
N LEU A 108 3.75 -12.71 -8.02
CA LEU A 108 3.41 -12.59 -9.44
C LEU A 108 4.63 -12.99 -10.29
N ASP A 109 4.38 -13.55 -11.47
CA ASP A 109 5.44 -13.90 -12.43
C ASP A 109 6.10 -12.62 -12.98
N ARG A 110 7.41 -12.50 -12.75
CA ARG A 110 8.19 -11.32 -13.15
C ARG A 110 8.47 -11.24 -14.64
N GLU A 111 8.23 -12.31 -15.40
CA GLU A 111 8.38 -12.32 -16.85
C GLU A 111 7.17 -11.72 -17.58
N ARG A 112 6.08 -11.43 -16.86
CA ARG A 112 4.80 -10.91 -17.37
C ARG A 112 4.45 -9.55 -16.74
N PRO A 113 3.45 -8.82 -17.26
CA PRO A 113 2.89 -7.68 -16.56
C PRO A 113 2.45 -8.03 -15.14
N LEU A 114 2.84 -7.22 -14.15
CA LEU A 114 2.73 -7.58 -12.73
C LEU A 114 1.33 -7.32 -12.15
N TRP A 115 0.32 -7.94 -12.73
CA TRP A 115 -1.04 -7.91 -12.22
C TRP A 115 -1.81 -9.19 -12.55
N LYS A 116 -2.83 -9.50 -11.76
CA LYS A 116 -3.76 -10.61 -12.00
C LYS A 116 -5.12 -10.29 -11.41
N MET A 117 -6.21 -10.72 -12.05
CA MET A 117 -7.56 -10.64 -11.54
C MET A 117 -8.20 -12.03 -11.54
N TYR A 118 -9.08 -12.26 -10.58
CA TYR A 118 -9.82 -13.51 -10.44
C TYR A 118 -11.31 -13.19 -10.42
N VAL A 119 -12.06 -13.84 -11.29
CA VAL A 119 -13.52 -13.84 -11.32
C VAL A 119 -13.98 -15.07 -10.55
N ILE A 120 -14.43 -14.88 -9.32
CA ILE A 120 -14.75 -15.95 -8.37
C ILE A 120 -16.27 -16.13 -8.33
N GLN A 121 -16.77 -17.19 -8.96
CA GLN A 121 -18.19 -17.51 -9.05
C GLN A 121 -18.70 -18.34 -7.85
N ASN A 122 -20.02 -18.51 -7.79
CA ASN A 122 -20.73 -19.24 -6.74
C ASN A 122 -20.55 -18.65 -5.32
N TYR A 123 -20.33 -17.35 -5.18
CA TYR A 123 -20.30 -16.70 -3.87
C TYR A 123 -21.72 -16.40 -3.37
N ARG A 124 -22.03 -16.66 -2.09
CA ARG A 124 -23.32 -16.30 -1.44
C ARG A 124 -24.57 -16.64 -2.26
N GLY A 125 -24.64 -17.85 -2.81
CA GLY A 125 -25.81 -18.31 -3.56
C GLY A 125 -25.83 -17.85 -5.02
N GLY A 126 -24.68 -17.93 -5.70
CA GLY A 126 -24.58 -17.71 -7.15
C GLY A 126 -24.19 -16.29 -7.58
N THR A 127 -23.60 -15.48 -6.70
CA THR A 127 -23.00 -14.18 -7.06
C THR A 127 -21.52 -14.31 -7.41
N THR A 128 -20.92 -13.24 -7.93
CA THR A 128 -19.49 -13.17 -8.21
C THR A 128 -18.73 -12.28 -7.24
N ALA A 129 -17.54 -12.71 -6.83
CA ALA A 129 -16.50 -11.86 -6.26
C ALA A 129 -15.36 -11.65 -7.25
N VAL A 130 -14.79 -10.45 -7.30
CA VAL A 130 -13.64 -10.10 -8.11
C VAL A 130 -12.48 -9.78 -7.17
N HIS A 131 -11.41 -10.57 -7.25
CA HIS A 131 -10.16 -10.31 -6.53
C HIS A 131 -9.14 -9.79 -7.51
N SER A 132 -8.58 -8.60 -7.27
CA SER A 132 -7.50 -8.04 -8.09
C SER A 132 -6.22 -7.99 -7.28
N ARG A 133 -5.10 -8.25 -7.95
CA ARG A 133 -3.75 -8.30 -7.42
C ARG A 133 -2.86 -7.47 -8.33
N ILE A 134 -2.31 -6.38 -7.83
CA ILE A 134 -1.50 -5.45 -8.63
C ILE A 134 -0.22 -5.15 -7.85
N GLN A 135 0.94 -5.32 -8.49
CA GLN A 135 2.22 -5.06 -7.82
C GLN A 135 2.39 -3.56 -7.58
N HIS A 136 2.90 -3.20 -6.40
CA HIS A 136 2.86 -1.83 -5.88
C HIS A 136 3.57 -0.80 -6.78
N SER A 137 4.54 -1.19 -7.61
CA SER A 137 5.21 -0.33 -8.60
C SER A 137 4.31 0.16 -9.74
N ILE A 138 3.16 -0.48 -9.95
CA ILE A 138 2.18 -0.07 -10.98
C ILE A 138 1.37 1.12 -10.48
N ALA A 139 0.87 1.06 -9.25
CA ALA A 139 -0.04 2.06 -8.71
C ALA A 139 0.06 2.14 -7.18
N ASP A 140 0.02 3.36 -6.64
CA ASP A 140 -0.18 3.58 -5.21
C ASP A 140 -1.60 3.21 -4.76
N GLY A 141 -1.83 3.18 -3.44
CA GLY A 141 -3.12 2.80 -2.87
C GLY A 141 -4.31 3.66 -3.34
N TRP A 142 -4.10 4.94 -3.65
CA TRP A 142 -5.17 5.81 -4.14
C TRP A 142 -5.44 5.60 -5.64
N ALA A 143 -4.37 5.45 -6.43
CA ALA A 143 -4.46 5.17 -7.85
C ALA A 143 -5.12 3.81 -8.10
N LEU A 144 -4.83 2.82 -7.27
CA LEU A 144 -5.47 1.50 -7.33
C LEU A 144 -6.98 1.58 -7.07
N VAL A 145 -7.43 2.31 -6.04
CA VAL A 145 -8.86 2.48 -5.77
C VAL A 145 -9.56 3.09 -6.98
N ARG A 146 -8.98 4.13 -7.59
CA ARG A 146 -9.55 4.76 -8.80
C ARG A 146 -9.55 3.82 -9.99
N LEU A 147 -8.52 2.99 -10.15
CA LEU A 147 -8.42 2.01 -11.23
C LEU A 147 -9.50 0.93 -11.09
N VAL A 148 -9.68 0.39 -9.89
CA VAL A 148 -10.72 -0.59 -9.59
C VAL A 148 -12.11 0.02 -9.78
N LEU A 149 -12.36 1.24 -9.29
CA LEU A 149 -13.63 1.94 -9.49
C LEU A 149 -13.90 2.30 -10.95
N SER A 150 -12.86 2.46 -11.79
CA SER A 150 -13.05 2.73 -13.23
C SER A 150 -13.64 1.55 -14.00
N LEU A 151 -13.62 0.34 -13.42
CA LEU A 151 -14.35 -0.82 -13.96
C LEU A 151 -15.86 -0.68 -13.81
N CYS A 152 -16.33 0.16 -12.88
CA CYS A 152 -17.75 0.42 -12.66
C CYS A 152 -18.21 1.62 -13.48
N ASP A 153 -19.46 1.60 -13.91
CA ASP A 153 -20.11 2.78 -14.49
C ASP A 153 -20.35 3.83 -13.41
N GLU A 154 -20.22 5.10 -13.78
CA GLU A 154 -20.66 6.21 -12.92
C GLU A 154 -22.18 6.15 -12.81
N THR A 155 -22.68 5.58 -11.72
CA THR A 155 -24.08 5.75 -11.36
C THR A 155 -24.24 7.17 -10.80
N GLU A 156 -25.07 7.99 -11.44
CA GLU A 156 -25.48 9.28 -10.89
C GLU A 156 -26.17 9.06 -9.54
N THR A 157 -25.39 9.12 -8.46
CA THR A 157 -25.69 9.59 -7.09
C THR A 157 -24.77 8.87 -6.12
N VAL A 158 -23.54 9.36 -5.97
CA VAL A 158 -22.78 9.13 -4.73
C VAL A 158 -22.65 10.48 -4.06
N ASP A 159 -23.31 10.62 -2.92
CA ASP A 159 -23.07 11.71 -1.98
C ASP A 159 -21.62 11.56 -1.53
N ARG A 160 -20.70 12.22 -2.24
CA ARG A 160 -19.27 12.18 -1.92
C ARG A 160 -19.16 12.65 -0.48
N PRO A 161 -18.46 11.92 0.42
CA PRO A 161 -18.26 12.39 1.77
C PRO A 161 -17.66 13.78 1.69
N THR A 162 -18.43 14.79 2.08
CA THR A 162 -17.93 16.16 2.22
C THR A 162 -16.66 16.07 3.05
N THR A 163 -15.56 16.61 2.53
CA THR A 163 -14.29 16.68 3.25
C THR A 163 -14.58 17.08 4.68
N VAL A 164 -14.33 16.17 5.62
CA VAL A 164 -14.45 16.48 7.05
C VAL A 164 -13.53 17.66 7.27
N ASP A 165 -14.12 18.80 7.65
CA ASP A 165 -13.39 20.00 7.98
C ASP A 165 -12.27 19.62 8.94
N LYS A 166 -11.01 19.82 8.52
CA LYS A 166 -9.86 19.56 9.38
C LYS A 166 -10.10 20.35 10.66
N PRO A 167 -10.06 19.74 11.86
CA PRO A 167 -10.21 20.51 13.09
C PRO A 167 -9.14 21.60 13.06
N ARG A 168 -9.58 22.87 13.10
CA ARG A 168 -8.70 24.04 13.12
C ARG A 168 -7.71 23.83 14.26
N ARG A 169 -6.45 23.56 13.91
CA ARG A 169 -5.33 23.48 14.85
C ARG A 169 -5.35 24.77 15.69
N ARG A 170 -5.77 24.65 16.96
CA ARG A 170 -5.78 25.76 17.90
C ARG A 170 -4.33 26.14 18.11
N LYS A 171 -3.89 27.28 17.55
CA LYS A 171 -2.55 27.82 17.78
C LYS A 171 -2.39 28.01 19.29
N ARG A 172 -1.55 27.19 19.92
CA ARG A 172 -1.03 27.50 21.26
C ARG A 172 0.00 28.60 21.06
N ASP A 173 -0.33 29.81 21.51
CA ASP A 173 0.65 30.88 21.68
C ASP A 173 1.69 30.43 22.71
N LEU A 174 2.87 30.04 22.22
CA LEU A 174 4.07 29.87 23.02
C LEU A 174 4.96 31.08 22.79
N VAL A 175 4.63 32.19 23.46
CA VAL A 175 5.61 33.24 23.75
C VAL A 175 6.52 32.68 24.85
N GLY A 176 7.73 32.26 24.47
CA GLY A 176 8.67 31.70 25.44
C GLY A 176 10.02 31.29 24.87
N LYS A 177 10.89 32.28 24.66
CA LYS A 177 12.37 32.23 24.63
C LYS A 177 13.04 31.20 23.70
N ALA A 178 13.51 31.72 22.56
CA ALA A 178 14.51 31.06 21.72
C ALA A 178 15.93 31.27 22.28
N THR A 179 16.63 30.18 22.57
CA THR A 179 18.11 30.13 22.61
C THR A 179 18.54 29.05 21.64
N LYS A 180 19.16 29.44 20.51
CA LYS A 180 19.72 28.53 19.52
C LYS A 180 21.10 28.05 19.95
N PRO A 181 21.45 26.76 19.84
CA PRO A 181 22.82 26.34 19.59
C PRO A 181 23.09 26.36 18.08
N VAL A 182 24.18 27.03 17.69
CA VAL A 182 24.78 26.92 16.35
C VAL A 182 25.62 25.64 16.34
N VAL A 183 25.35 24.74 15.40
CA VAL A 183 26.24 23.61 15.09
C VAL A 183 26.74 23.84 13.67
N ASP A 184 28.02 24.19 13.56
CA ASP A 184 28.71 24.35 12.28
C ASP A 184 29.06 22.96 11.72
N ILE A 185 28.52 22.63 10.55
CA ILE A 185 28.97 21.49 9.74
C ILE A 185 29.73 22.05 8.54
N VAL A 186 31.06 21.97 8.62
CA VAL A 186 31.98 22.26 7.52
C VAL A 186 31.88 21.12 6.49
N ARG A 187 31.53 21.46 5.25
CA ARG A 187 31.53 20.55 4.10
C ARG A 187 32.95 20.34 3.57
N SER A 188 33.32 19.10 3.28
CA SER A 188 34.33 18.75 2.27
C SER A 188 33.65 17.93 1.15
N PRO A 189 33.78 18.28 -0.15
CA PRO A 189 33.02 17.66 -1.24
C PRO A 189 33.56 16.32 -1.76
N ILE A 190 34.61 15.76 -1.15
CA ILE A 190 35.39 14.65 -1.76
C ILE A 190 35.11 13.28 -1.11
N ASP A 191 34.57 13.23 0.10
CA ASP A 191 34.38 11.96 0.82
C ASP A 191 33.00 11.29 0.55
N PHE A 192 32.11 11.92 -0.21
CA PHE A 192 30.76 11.38 -0.49
C PHE A 192 30.74 10.27 -1.55
N VAL A 193 31.82 10.11 -2.32
CA VAL A 193 31.84 9.18 -3.47
C VAL A 193 32.16 7.73 -3.05
N GLN A 194 32.73 7.49 -1.86
CA GLN A 194 33.10 6.13 -1.43
C GLN A 194 32.19 5.50 -0.38
N GLU A 195 31.35 6.27 0.32
CA GLU A 195 30.40 5.73 1.30
C GLU A 195 29.01 5.39 0.74
N THR A 196 28.74 5.74 -0.52
CA THR A 196 27.48 5.37 -1.20
C THR A 196 27.50 3.89 -1.66
N LEU A 197 28.68 3.25 -1.74
CA LEU A 197 28.80 1.85 -2.20
C LEU A 197 28.58 0.81 -1.10
N SER A 198 28.78 1.14 0.19
CA SER A 198 28.62 0.19 1.30
C SER A 198 27.18 0.09 1.83
N VAL A 199 26.30 1.00 1.41
CA VAL A 199 24.85 0.94 1.67
C VAL A 199 24.12 0.06 0.63
N ALA A 200 24.70 -0.13 -0.55
CA ALA A 200 24.15 -0.98 -1.62
C ALA A 200 24.26 -2.50 -1.34
N LEU A 201 24.96 -2.94 -0.29
CA LEU A 201 25.20 -4.36 0.00
C LEU A 201 24.39 -4.93 1.18
N HIS A 202 23.44 -4.17 1.73
CA HIS A 202 22.62 -4.62 2.87
C HIS A 202 21.11 -4.54 2.58
N PRO A 203 20.55 -5.49 1.80
CA PRO A 203 19.13 -5.51 1.41
C PRO A 203 18.15 -5.56 2.60
N LYS A 204 18.61 -5.96 3.80
CA LYS A 204 17.75 -6.03 5.00
C LYS A 204 17.48 -4.70 5.69
N ARG A 205 18.19 -3.61 5.34
CA ARG A 205 18.01 -2.29 5.99
C ARG A 205 17.07 -1.34 5.25
N PHE A 206 16.66 -1.68 4.03
CA PHE A 206 15.66 -0.95 3.25
C PHE A 206 14.22 -1.38 3.58
N ILE A 207 14.04 -2.53 4.23
CA ILE A 207 12.74 -3.19 4.44
C ILE A 207 11.83 -2.42 5.44
N GLU A 208 12.38 -1.52 6.25
CA GLU A 208 11.60 -0.79 7.27
C GLU A 208 11.12 0.60 6.83
N PHE A 209 11.44 1.09 5.63
CA PHE A 209 11.04 2.46 5.28
C PHE A 209 10.84 2.64 3.78
N GLY A 210 9.57 2.69 3.36
CA GLY A 210 9.19 3.19 2.05
C GLY A 210 9.66 4.65 1.90
N THR A 211 10.37 4.92 0.80
CA THR A 211 10.56 6.18 0.05
C THR A 211 10.90 7.51 0.74
N ASP A 212 10.67 7.69 2.03
CA ASP A 212 10.85 8.97 2.73
C ASP A 212 12.31 9.22 3.19
N VAL A 213 13.22 8.24 3.06
CA VAL A 213 14.66 8.44 3.35
C VAL A 213 15.38 9.18 2.22
N LEU A 214 14.89 9.13 0.98
CA LEU A 214 15.52 9.82 -0.15
C LEU A 214 15.22 11.32 -0.20
N GLY A 215 14.21 11.80 0.53
CA GLY A 215 13.91 13.24 0.68
C GLY A 215 14.77 13.96 1.73
N VAL A 216 15.64 13.24 2.45
CA VAL A 216 16.44 13.78 3.56
C VAL A 216 17.53 14.75 3.09
N ALA A 217 17.92 14.69 1.81
CA ALA A 217 19.04 15.49 1.31
C ALA A 217 18.71 16.96 1.01
N GLU A 218 17.46 17.33 0.73
CA GLU A 218 17.15 18.67 0.20
C GLU A 218 16.03 19.47 0.89
N ASP A 219 15.16 18.85 1.70
CA ASP A 219 14.07 19.61 2.36
C ASP A 219 14.03 19.44 3.89
N THR A 220 14.15 20.56 4.59
CA THR A 220 14.01 20.70 6.06
C THR A 220 12.52 20.75 6.49
N THR A 221 11.69 19.93 5.86
CA THR A 221 10.27 19.78 6.21
C THR A 221 10.07 18.89 7.44
N GLU A 222 8.90 19.00 8.09
CA GLU A 222 8.52 18.15 9.24
C GLU A 222 8.55 16.64 8.92
N ALA A 223 8.43 16.26 7.63
CA ALA A 223 8.55 14.88 7.17
C ALA A 223 9.95 14.28 7.42
N SER A 224 11.02 15.04 7.19
CA SER A 224 12.39 14.58 7.41
C SER A 224 12.74 14.50 8.90
N LYS A 225 12.17 15.36 9.74
CA LYS A 225 12.27 15.22 11.21
C LYS A 225 11.58 13.95 11.71
N ASN A 226 10.35 13.69 11.26
CA ASN A 226 9.61 12.49 11.67
C ASN A 226 10.32 11.19 11.23
N ALA A 227 10.94 11.19 10.04
CA ALA A 227 11.73 10.05 9.56
C ALA A 227 12.97 9.79 10.43
N VAL A 228 13.68 10.85 10.85
CA VAL A 228 14.82 10.75 11.76
C VAL A 228 14.39 10.30 13.15
N GLU A 229 13.33 10.90 13.72
CA GLU A 229 12.79 10.48 15.02
C GLU A 229 12.33 9.02 15.01
N PHE A 230 11.73 8.55 13.92
CA PHE A 230 11.36 7.15 13.75
C PHE A 230 12.58 6.22 13.70
N LEU A 231 13.66 6.63 13.01
CA LEU A 231 14.89 5.83 12.92
C LEU A 231 15.55 5.57 14.28
N PHE A 232 15.43 6.55 15.19
CA PHE A 232 16.02 6.54 16.53
C PHE A 232 15.00 6.23 17.64
N ALA A 233 13.75 5.94 17.28
CA ALA A 233 12.71 5.59 18.23
C ALA A 233 13.12 4.32 19.03
N PRO A 234 12.95 4.31 20.36
CA PRO A 234 13.13 3.11 21.16
C PRO A 234 12.21 2.00 20.62
N ARG A 235 12.80 0.95 20.03
CA ARG A 235 12.00 -0.22 19.66
C ARG A 235 11.59 -0.94 20.94
N PRO A 236 10.33 -1.34 21.10
CA PRO A 236 9.94 -2.20 22.22
C PRO A 236 10.84 -3.44 22.24
N GLY A 237 11.06 -4.01 23.43
CA GLY A 237 11.80 -5.27 23.56
C GLY A 237 11.20 -6.38 22.69
N LYS A 238 11.91 -7.51 22.54
CA LYS A 238 11.38 -8.66 21.79
C LYS A 238 10.03 -9.10 22.38
N THR A 239 9.00 -9.11 21.54
CA THR A 239 7.62 -9.56 21.79
C THR A 239 7.30 -10.81 20.96
N ILE A 240 6.15 -11.44 21.17
CA ILE A 240 5.62 -12.54 20.34
C ILE A 240 5.48 -12.17 18.85
N LEU A 241 5.41 -10.87 18.54
CA LEU A 241 5.35 -10.37 17.17
C LEU A 241 6.72 -10.32 16.48
N HIS A 242 7.80 -10.55 17.22
CA HIS A 242 9.15 -10.66 16.66
C HIS A 242 9.39 -12.10 16.20
N GLY A 243 9.90 -12.26 14.99
CA GLY A 243 10.24 -13.57 14.44
C GLY A 243 10.58 -13.48 12.96
N GLU A 244 10.82 -14.64 12.37
CA GLU A 244 10.88 -14.74 10.92
C GLU A 244 9.47 -14.71 10.35
N VAL A 245 9.22 -13.81 9.40
CA VAL A 245 7.95 -13.79 8.66
C VAL A 245 7.82 -15.10 7.87
N SER A 246 6.63 -15.71 7.87
CA SER A 246 6.36 -16.96 7.16
C SER A 246 6.12 -16.76 5.66
N GLY A 247 5.61 -15.58 5.27
CA GLY A 247 5.12 -15.31 3.91
C GLY A 247 3.63 -15.64 3.71
N GLU A 248 3.04 -16.38 4.65
CA GLU A 248 1.61 -16.69 4.63
C GLU A 248 0.80 -15.44 5.02
N LYS A 249 -0.11 -15.03 4.14
CA LYS A 249 -1.03 -13.92 4.38
C LYS A 249 -2.42 -14.47 4.59
N LYS A 250 -3.03 -14.18 5.74
CA LYS A 250 -4.43 -14.51 6.03
C LYS A 250 -5.34 -13.31 5.82
N VAL A 251 -6.54 -13.59 5.32
CA VAL A 251 -7.68 -12.68 5.26
C VAL A 251 -8.74 -13.25 6.16
N ASP A 252 -9.38 -12.36 6.91
CA ASP A 252 -10.54 -12.69 7.74
C ASP A 252 -11.48 -11.49 7.77
N TRP A 253 -12.74 -11.74 8.12
CA TRP A 253 -13.80 -10.75 8.13
C TRP A 253 -14.19 -10.45 9.57
N ILE A 254 -14.23 -9.16 9.92
CA ILE A 254 -14.96 -8.73 11.11
C ILE A 254 -16.41 -8.49 10.73
N GLU A 255 -17.32 -8.68 11.69
CA GLU A 255 -18.69 -8.22 11.52
C GLU A 255 -18.73 -6.71 11.29
N PRO A 256 -19.62 -6.21 10.42
CA PRO A 256 -19.74 -4.78 10.15
C PRO A 256 -19.93 -3.98 11.44
N VAL A 257 -19.08 -3.00 11.66
CA VAL A 257 -19.17 -2.07 12.79
C VAL A 257 -19.86 -0.80 12.32
N ASP A 258 -20.90 -0.37 13.03
CA ASP A 258 -21.56 0.90 12.75
C ASP A 258 -20.57 2.06 12.92
N LEU A 259 -20.49 2.91 11.90
CA LEU A 259 -19.63 4.08 11.88
C LEU A 259 -20.17 5.20 12.79
N GLN A 260 -21.47 5.21 13.07
CA GLN A 260 -22.13 6.29 13.80
C GLN A 260 -21.61 6.42 15.25
N PRO A 261 -21.51 5.35 16.06
CA PRO A 261 -20.87 5.39 17.37
C PRO A 261 -19.43 5.95 17.34
N ILE A 262 -18.65 5.59 16.31
CA ILE A 262 -17.26 6.04 16.15
C ILE A 262 -17.21 7.56 15.91
N LYS A 263 -18.11 8.07 15.05
CA LYS A 263 -18.27 9.51 14.82
C LYS A 263 -18.69 10.25 16.08
N ASP A 264 -19.59 9.66 16.87
CA ASP A 264 -20.08 10.28 18.10
C ASP A 264 -19.00 10.38 19.18
N ILE A 265 -18.18 9.34 19.34
CA ILE A 265 -16.99 9.39 20.20
C ILE A 265 -16.05 10.51 19.74
N GLY A 266 -15.70 10.53 18.44
CA GLY A 266 -14.82 11.56 17.89
C GLY A 266 -15.32 12.99 18.13
N ARG A 267 -16.64 13.22 17.98
CA ARG A 267 -17.25 14.52 18.30
C ARG A 267 -17.16 14.85 19.80
N ALA A 268 -17.44 13.89 20.68
CA ALA A 268 -17.41 14.09 22.11
C ALA A 268 -16.00 14.37 22.66
N THR A 269 -14.97 13.77 22.05
CA THR A 269 -13.56 13.93 22.44
C THR A 269 -12.81 15.02 21.68
N GLY A 270 -13.41 15.56 20.61
CA GLY A 270 -12.74 16.53 19.73
C GLY A 270 -11.66 15.90 18.84
N THR A 271 -11.80 14.62 18.49
CA THR A 271 -10.85 13.84 17.69
C THR A 271 -11.47 13.36 16.37
N THR A 272 -10.64 12.86 15.45
CA THR A 272 -11.09 12.30 14.17
C THR A 272 -11.51 10.83 14.29
N ILE A 273 -12.14 10.29 13.24
CA ILE A 273 -12.45 8.86 13.13
C ILE A 273 -11.18 8.01 13.26
N ASN A 274 -10.09 8.43 12.60
CA ASN A 274 -8.81 7.72 12.63
C ASN A 274 -8.22 7.69 14.05
N ASP A 275 -8.37 8.77 14.82
CA ASP A 275 -7.88 8.81 16.20
C ASP A 275 -8.62 7.80 17.09
N VAL A 276 -9.95 7.69 16.92
CA VAL A 276 -10.77 6.71 17.66
C VAL A 276 -10.40 5.28 17.27
N LEU A 277 -10.24 5.01 15.97
CA LEU A 277 -9.83 3.69 15.47
C LEU A 277 -8.43 3.31 15.94
N LEU A 278 -7.47 4.24 15.90
CA LEU A 278 -6.11 4.02 16.40
C LEU A 278 -6.12 3.75 17.90
N ALA A 279 -6.92 4.47 18.70
CA ALA A 279 -7.05 4.20 20.14
C ALA A 279 -7.61 2.80 20.43
N VAL A 280 -8.58 2.33 19.64
CA VAL A 280 -9.11 0.96 19.75
C VAL A 280 -8.05 -0.07 19.39
N LEU A 281 -7.35 0.13 18.27
CA LEU A 281 -6.30 -0.78 17.79
C LEU A 281 -5.13 -0.88 18.76
N THR A 282 -4.61 0.25 19.27
CA THR A 282 -3.49 0.25 20.21
C THR A 282 -3.87 -0.40 21.54
N ASN A 283 -5.10 -0.18 22.04
CA ASN A 283 -5.58 -0.85 23.25
C ASN A 283 -5.76 -2.36 23.04
N SER A 284 -6.29 -2.79 21.90
CA SER A 284 -6.41 -4.21 21.55
C SER A 284 -5.04 -4.89 21.44
N LEU A 285 -4.08 -4.24 20.79
CA LEU A 285 -2.71 -4.75 20.69
C LEU A 285 -2.04 -4.84 22.07
N ARG A 286 -2.21 -3.81 22.90
CA ARG A 286 -1.71 -3.82 24.28
C ARG A 286 -2.28 -4.99 25.07
N LYS A 287 -3.59 -5.22 25.02
CA LYS A 287 -4.24 -6.37 25.69
C LYS A 287 -3.68 -7.70 25.19
N TYR A 288 -3.50 -7.84 23.87
CA TYR A 288 -2.93 -9.04 23.28
C TYR A 288 -1.48 -9.29 23.75
N LEU A 289 -0.62 -8.27 23.76
CA LEU A 289 0.76 -8.39 24.22
C LEU A 289 0.86 -8.67 25.72
N VAL A 290 -0.01 -8.06 26.54
CA VAL A 290 -0.10 -8.39 27.98
C VAL A 290 -0.51 -9.85 28.17
N GLU A 291 -1.50 -10.33 27.42
CA GLU A 291 -1.98 -11.71 27.52
C GLU A 291 -0.94 -12.74 27.06
N LYS A 292 -0.21 -12.45 25.96
CA LYS A 292 0.70 -13.41 25.33
C LYS A 292 2.14 -13.34 25.86
N ASP A 293 2.65 -12.15 26.15
CA ASP A 293 4.03 -11.94 26.58
C ASP A 293 4.17 -11.52 28.06
N GLY A 294 3.07 -11.20 28.74
CA GLY A 294 3.13 -10.57 30.07
C GLY A 294 3.76 -9.18 30.06
N LEU A 295 3.97 -8.60 28.88
CA LEU A 295 4.62 -7.30 28.70
C LEU A 295 3.60 -6.18 28.79
N THR A 296 3.91 -5.17 29.59
CA THR A 296 3.22 -3.88 29.51
C THR A 296 3.99 -3.01 28.54
N VAL A 297 3.42 -2.79 27.36
CA VAL A 297 3.95 -1.86 26.36
C VAL A 297 3.28 -0.51 26.59
N ASP A 298 4.07 0.47 27.03
CA ASP A 298 3.59 1.83 27.29
C ASP A 298 3.60 2.69 26.01
N ASP A 299 4.57 2.46 25.11
CA ASP A 299 4.71 3.17 23.85
C ASP A 299 4.82 2.19 22.67
N LEU A 300 4.07 2.47 21.61
CA LEU A 300 4.13 1.74 20.34
C LEU A 300 4.43 2.72 19.21
N PHE A 301 5.58 2.56 18.56
CA PHE A 301 5.91 3.33 17.37
C PHE A 301 5.19 2.72 16.16
N THR A 302 4.45 3.57 15.43
CA THR A 302 3.72 3.19 14.23
C THR A 302 3.90 4.24 13.15
N ALA A 303 4.03 3.80 11.90
CA ALA A 303 4.02 4.67 10.72
C ALA A 303 2.64 4.55 10.05
N VAL A 304 1.96 5.69 9.88
CA VAL A 304 0.66 5.75 9.21
C VAL A 304 0.83 6.55 7.92
N PRO A 305 0.78 5.91 6.73
CA PRO A 305 0.90 6.63 5.48
C PRO A 305 -0.32 7.53 5.27
N VAL A 306 -0.09 8.74 4.76
CA VAL A 306 -1.15 9.70 4.43
C VAL A 306 -1.07 10.04 2.95
N SER A 307 -2.23 10.08 2.28
CA SER A 307 -2.28 10.55 0.90
C SER A 307 -2.09 12.06 0.86
N LEU A 308 -1.13 12.52 0.04
CA LEU A 308 -0.91 13.94 -0.25
C LEU A 308 -1.67 14.41 -1.49
N ARG A 309 -2.30 13.49 -2.23
CA ARG A 309 -2.99 13.76 -3.50
C ARG A 309 -4.40 14.29 -3.27
N ARG A 310 -4.90 15.11 -4.20
CA ARG A 310 -6.27 15.63 -4.16
C ARG A 310 -7.26 14.53 -4.56
N PRO A 311 -8.39 14.36 -3.86
CA PRO A 311 -9.37 13.29 -4.14
C PRO A 311 -9.98 13.27 -5.54
N ASP A 312 -10.06 14.44 -6.20
CA ASP A 312 -10.76 14.62 -7.49
C ASP A 312 -9.82 14.68 -8.71
N ALA A 313 -8.53 14.39 -8.56
CA ALA A 313 -7.63 14.39 -9.70
C ALA A 313 -7.91 13.18 -10.62
N ASP A 314 -7.77 13.36 -11.94
CA ASP A 314 -7.80 12.25 -12.87
C ASP A 314 -6.52 11.41 -12.78
N LEU A 315 -6.62 10.12 -13.12
CA LEU A 315 -5.45 9.26 -13.20
C LEU A 315 -4.59 9.65 -14.42
N PRO A 316 -3.28 9.89 -14.22
CA PRO A 316 -2.39 10.10 -15.34
C PRO A 316 -2.27 8.81 -16.17
N ARG A 317 -2.02 8.96 -17.48
CA ARG A 317 -1.80 7.82 -18.38
C ARG A 317 -0.59 6.96 -17.96
N THR A 318 0.41 7.60 -17.36
CA THR A 318 1.58 6.95 -16.79
C THR A 318 1.37 6.72 -15.30
N LEU A 319 1.18 5.46 -14.91
CA LEU A 319 1.00 5.07 -13.51
C LEU A 319 2.35 4.80 -12.82
N GLY A 320 2.32 4.86 -11.48
CA GLY A 320 3.43 4.71 -10.53
C GLY A 320 3.05 5.32 -9.16
N ASN A 321 3.92 5.16 -8.15
CA ASN A 321 3.76 5.79 -6.82
C ASN A 321 4.21 7.25 -6.81
#